data_AF-J9GPR3-F1
#
_entry.id   AF-J9GPR3-F1
#
_cell.length_a   1.000
_cell.length_b   1.000
_cell.length_c   1.000
_cell.angle_alpha   90.00
_cell.angle_beta   90.00
_cell.angle_gamma   90.00
#
_symmetry.space_group_name_H-M   'P 1'
#
loop_
_entity.id
_entity.type
_entity.pdbx_description
1 polymer ?
#
loop_
_entity_poly.entity_id
_entity_poly.type
_entity_poly.pdbx_seq_one_letter_code
_entity_poly.pdbx_strand_id
1 'polypeptide(L)'
;MIELKNGENLSLTNGSQAKIIKELGRGGQGIVYLVEVNGQEMALKWYFNNMGDWFYLNLEENVSKGTPSEAFLWPEFLTMKQKGSYGYIMKLRPQGYYEFGQYLLARVK
;
A
#
# COMPACT_ATOMS: atom_id res chain seq x y z
N MET A 1 15.58 -5.20 -7.12
CA MET A 1 14.49 -4.59 -6.34
C MET A 1 13.95 -3.43 -7.16
N ILE A 2 12.63 -3.35 -7.33
CA ILE A 2 12.00 -2.36 -8.20
C ILE A 2 11.39 -1.28 -7.33
N GLU A 3 12.11 -0.18 -7.20
CA GLU A 3 11.70 0.98 -6.43
C GLU A 3 10.98 1.99 -7.32
N LEU A 4 10.08 2.76 -6.72
CA LEU A 4 9.27 3.75 -7.39
C LEU A 4 9.86 5.13 -7.11
N LYS A 5 9.89 5.99 -8.13
CA LYS A 5 10.47 7.33 -7.98
C LYS A 5 9.40 8.32 -7.54
N ASN A 6 9.83 9.35 -6.80
CA ASN A 6 8.95 10.47 -6.47
C ASN A 6 8.46 11.16 -7.76
N GLY A 7 7.17 11.49 -7.82
CA GLY A 7 6.50 12.07 -8.98
C GLY A 7 6.07 11.06 -10.04
N GLU A 8 6.38 9.78 -9.85
CA GLU A 8 5.94 8.73 -10.77
C GLU A 8 4.44 8.44 -10.64
N ASN A 9 3.76 8.18 -11.75
CA ASN A 9 2.35 7.79 -11.76
C ASN A 9 2.21 6.29 -12.02
N LEU A 10 1.35 5.64 -11.25
CA LEU A 10 0.98 4.25 -11.41
C LEU A 10 -0.49 4.12 -11.76
N SER A 11 -0.80 3.27 -12.72
CA SER A 11 -2.19 2.99 -13.08
C SER A 11 -2.82 1.99 -12.11
N LEU A 12 -4.05 2.27 -11.69
CA LEU A 12 -4.86 1.42 -10.82
C LEU A 12 -5.88 0.62 -11.64
N THR A 13 -6.36 -0.48 -11.10
CA THR A 13 -7.33 -1.37 -11.77
C THR A 13 -8.69 -0.70 -12.01
N ASN A 14 -9.03 0.32 -11.23
CA ASN A 14 -10.25 1.12 -11.39
C ASN A 14 -10.13 2.24 -12.46
N GLY A 15 -9.00 2.31 -13.18
CA GLY A 15 -8.74 3.34 -14.20
C GLY A 15 -8.18 4.67 -13.68
N SER A 16 -8.10 4.87 -12.36
CA SER A 16 -7.45 6.04 -11.77
C SER A 16 -5.93 5.89 -11.71
N GLN A 17 -5.23 6.99 -11.39
CA GLN A 17 -3.77 7.00 -11.26
C GLN A 17 -3.37 7.38 -9.84
N ALA A 18 -2.31 6.73 -9.35
CA ALA A 18 -1.67 7.04 -8.08
C ALA A 18 -0.32 7.70 -8.34
N LYS A 19 -0.15 8.94 -7.87
CA LYS A 19 1.11 9.67 -7.96
C LYS A 19 1.95 9.44 -6.71
N ILE A 20 3.19 9.00 -6.86
CA ILE A 20 4.12 8.80 -5.75
C ILE A 20 4.59 10.16 -5.21
N ILE A 21 4.46 10.37 -3.90
CA ILE A 21 4.85 11.61 -3.21
C ILE A 21 6.14 11.42 -2.41
N LYS A 22 6.24 10.36 -1.59
CA LYS A 22 7.45 10.03 -0.82
C LYS A 22 7.40 8.62 -0.27
N GLU A 23 8.54 8.08 0.14
CA GLU A 23 8.61 6.85 0.94
C GLU A 23 8.17 7.14 2.38
N LEU A 24 7.30 6.27 2.93
CA LEU A 24 6.87 6.32 4.33
C LEU A 24 7.61 5.29 5.19
N GLY A 25 8.04 4.19 4.59
CA GLY A 25 8.81 3.17 5.28
C GLY A 25 9.04 1.94 4.41
N ARG A 26 9.90 1.06 4.91
CA ARG A 26 10.37 -0.12 4.18
C ARG A 26 10.46 -1.32 5.10
N GLY A 27 10.10 -2.48 4.57
CA GLY A 27 10.27 -3.76 5.25
C GLY A 27 10.77 -4.84 4.28
N GLY A 28 10.96 -6.06 4.78
CA GLY A 28 11.57 -7.14 3.98
C GLY A 28 10.78 -7.53 2.72
N GLN A 29 9.46 -7.34 2.72
CA GLN A 29 8.60 -7.74 1.60
C GLN A 29 8.33 -6.61 0.59
N GLY A 30 8.68 -5.36 0.92
CA GLY A 30 8.38 -4.22 0.06
C GLY A 30 8.41 -2.87 0.77
N ILE A 31 8.09 -1.83 0.01
CA ILE A 31 8.12 -0.42 0.42
C ILE A 31 6.70 0.10 0.58
N VAL A 32 6.50 1.03 1.50
CA VAL A 32 5.27 1.80 1.63
C VAL A 32 5.55 3.24 1.20
N TYR A 33 4.76 3.74 0.25
CA TYR A 33 4.84 5.11 -0.24
C TYR A 33 3.58 5.89 0.15
N LEU A 34 3.74 7.19 0.38
CA LEU A 34 2.65 8.15 0.34
C LEU A 34 2.33 8.41 -1.13
N VAL A 35 1.06 8.31 -1.48
CA VAL A 35 0.57 8.55 -2.84
C VAL A 35 -0.63 9.48 -2.83
N GLU A 36 -0.80 10.22 -3.91
CA GLU A 36 -2.01 11.00 -4.17
C GLU A 36 -2.86 10.26 -5.21
N VAL A 37 -4.12 10.00 -4.88
CA VAL A 37 -5.12 9.42 -5.77
C VAL A 37 -6.33 10.34 -5.78
N ASN A 38 -6.70 10.90 -6.94
CA ASN A 38 -7.84 11.82 -7.07
C ASN A 38 -7.85 12.98 -6.05
N GLY A 39 -6.66 13.51 -5.70
CA GLY A 39 -6.51 14.60 -4.72
C GLY A 39 -6.54 14.17 -3.25
N GLN A 40 -6.62 12.87 -2.96
CA GLN A 40 -6.55 12.33 -1.59
C GLN A 40 -5.21 11.64 -1.34
N GLU A 41 -4.60 11.93 -0.20
CA GLU A 41 -3.39 11.24 0.26
C GLU A 41 -3.72 9.85 0.84
N MET A 42 -3.02 8.83 0.34
CA MET A 42 -3.19 7.43 0.71
C MET A 42 -1.82 6.73 0.83
N ALA A 43 -1.80 5.50 1.35
CA ALA A 43 -0.60 4.68 1.40
C ALA A 43 -0.62 3.61 0.30
N LEU A 44 0.46 3.51 -0.48
CA LEU A 44 0.71 2.42 -1.42
C LEU A 44 1.69 1.43 -0.80
N LYS A 45 1.28 0.16 -0.66
CA LYS A 45 2.19 -0.96 -0.40
C LYS A 45 2.67 -1.53 -1.72
N TRP A 46 3.97 -1.43 -2.01
CA TRP A 46 4.61 -1.94 -3.22
C TRP A 46 5.54 -3.11 -2.92
N TYR A 47 5.39 -4.24 -3.62
CA TYR A 47 6.17 -5.46 -3.37
C TYR A 47 7.47 -5.48 -4.16
N PHE A 48 8.53 -6.03 -3.57
CA PHE A 48 9.82 -6.17 -4.25
C PHE A 48 9.82 -7.24 -5.34
N ASN A 49 9.12 -8.34 -5.08
CA ASN A 49 9.04 -9.52 -5.93
C ASN A 49 7.57 -9.84 -6.21
N ASN A 50 7.31 -10.33 -7.42
CA ASN A 50 6.01 -10.92 -7.73
C ASN A 50 5.82 -12.20 -6.88
N MET A 51 4.84 -12.20 -5.99
CA MET A 51 4.52 -13.34 -5.11
C MET A 51 3.66 -14.42 -5.80
N GLY A 52 3.46 -14.30 -7.12
CA GLY A 52 2.64 -15.20 -7.93
C GLY A 52 1.25 -14.62 -8.23
N ASP A 53 0.56 -15.24 -9.19
CA ASP A 53 -0.75 -14.78 -9.64
C ASP A 53 -1.85 -15.00 -8.61
N TRP A 54 -1.77 -16.10 -7.84
CA TRP A 54 -2.70 -16.39 -6.75
C TRP A 54 -2.75 -15.26 -5.71
N PHE A 55 -1.61 -14.63 -5.44
CA PHE A 55 -1.52 -13.56 -4.46
C PHE A 55 -2.14 -12.27 -5.01
N TYR A 56 -1.93 -11.98 -6.29
CA TYR A 56 -2.55 -10.85 -6.96
C TYR A 56 -4.09 -10.99 -6.99
N LEU A 57 -4.60 -12.18 -7.32
CA LEU A 57 -6.03 -12.47 -7.31
C LEU A 57 -6.64 -12.34 -5.91
N ASN A 58 -5.93 -12.79 -4.88
CA ASN A 58 -6.38 -12.62 -3.50
C ASN A 58 -6.45 -11.13 -3.08
N LEU A 59 -5.51 -10.29 -3.55
CA LEU A 59 -5.59 -8.85 -3.32
C LEU A 59 -6.80 -8.22 -4.02
N GLU A 60 -7.07 -8.63 -5.26
CA GLU A 60 -8.26 -8.19 -6.00
C GLU A 60 -9.55 -8.58 -5.29
N GLU A 61 -9.64 -9.82 -4.80
CA GLU A 61 -10.77 -10.29 -4.01
C GLU A 61 -10.93 -9.51 -2.70
N ASN A 62 -9.83 -9.19 -2.00
CA ASN A 62 -9.88 -8.39 -0.78
C ASN A 62 -10.38 -6.97 -1.04
N VAL A 63 -9.96 -6.34 -2.13
CA VAL A 63 -10.48 -5.03 -2.55
C VAL A 63 -11.98 -5.12 -2.82
N SER A 64 -12.42 -6.16 -3.55
CA SER A 64 -13.83 -6.38 -3.89
C SER A 64 -14.71 -6.62 -2.66
N LYS A 65 -14.23 -7.41 -1.70
CA LYS A 65 -14.93 -7.68 -0.43
C LYS A 65 -15.02 -6.46 0.48
N GLY A 66 -14.06 -5.54 0.37
CA GLY A 66 -13.95 -4.38 1.26
C GLY A 66 -13.50 -4.76 2.66
N THR A 67 -13.37 -3.74 3.52
CA THR A 67 -12.85 -3.96 4.87
C THR A 67 -13.82 -4.76 5.73
N PRO A 68 -13.34 -5.77 6.47
CA PRO A 68 -14.18 -6.51 7.42
C PRO A 68 -14.63 -5.64 8.60
N SER A 69 -13.84 -4.61 8.97
CA SER A 69 -14.22 -3.59 9.95
C SER A 69 -13.35 -2.34 9.85
N GLU A 70 -13.76 -1.23 10.46
CA GLU A 70 -12.99 0.02 10.48
C GLU A 70 -11.67 -0.07 11.27
N ALA A 71 -11.48 -1.13 12.06
CA ALA A 71 -10.27 -1.34 12.82
C ALA A 71 -9.07 -1.80 11.97
N PHE A 72 -9.32 -2.27 10.74
CA PHE A 72 -8.28 -2.76 9.85
C PHE A 72 -7.93 -1.74 8.78
N LEU A 73 -6.63 -1.56 8.54
CA LEU A 73 -6.15 -0.99 7.30
C LEU A 73 -6.32 -2.06 6.21
N TRP A 74 -7.13 -1.75 5.22
CA TRP A 74 -7.55 -2.69 4.19
C TRP A 74 -7.23 -2.17 2.79
N PRO A 75 -6.93 -3.05 1.81
CA PRO A 75 -6.80 -2.65 0.42
C PRO A 75 -8.10 -2.01 -0.11
N GLU A 76 -7.99 -0.83 -0.71
CA GLU A 76 -9.09 -0.13 -1.41
C GLU A 76 -8.89 -0.12 -2.92
N PHE A 77 -7.63 -0.07 -3.38
CA PHE A 77 -7.32 -0.13 -4.80
C PHE A 77 -6.15 -1.06 -5.06
N LEU A 78 -6.16 -1.70 -6.22
CA LEU A 78 -5.06 -2.54 -6.70
C LEU A 78 -4.35 -1.81 -7.84
N THR A 79 -3.02 -1.85 -7.88
CA THR A 79 -2.27 -1.34 -9.04
C THR A 79 -2.33 -2.37 -10.17
N MET A 80 -2.39 -1.91 -11.41
CA MET A 80 -2.06 -2.80 -12.53
C MET A 80 -0.63 -3.34 -12.37
N LYS A 81 -0.41 -4.59 -12.77
CA LYS A 81 0.94 -5.18 -12.81
C LYS A 81 1.84 -4.31 -13.69
N GLN A 82 2.82 -3.67 -13.07
CA GLN A 82 3.70 -2.68 -13.69
C GLN A 82 5.12 -2.96 -13.25
N LYS A 83 6.06 -2.81 -14.18
CA LYS A 83 7.48 -3.12 -13.94
C LYS A 83 7.70 -4.52 -13.34
N GLY A 84 6.90 -5.52 -13.73
CA GLY A 84 7.03 -6.88 -13.19
C GLY A 84 6.65 -7.06 -11.71
N SER A 85 6.06 -6.05 -11.08
CA SER A 85 5.50 -6.13 -9.72
C SER A 85 4.13 -5.47 -9.66
N TYR A 86 3.58 -5.37 -8.46
CA TYR A 86 2.30 -4.74 -8.16
C TYR A 86 2.29 -4.28 -6.70
N GLY A 87 1.24 -3.57 -6.36
CA GLY A 87 0.95 -3.10 -5.02
C GLY A 87 -0.53 -2.84 -4.84
N TYR A 88 -0.92 -2.50 -3.63
CA TYR A 88 -2.27 -2.06 -3.30
C TYR A 88 -2.23 -0.76 -2.51
N ILE A 89 -3.30 -0.01 -2.61
CA ILE A 89 -3.49 1.26 -1.91
C ILE A 89 -4.49 1.05 -0.78
N MET A 90 -4.21 1.69 0.35
CA MET A 90 -5.02 1.67 1.55
C MET A 90 -5.03 3.07 2.19
N LYS A 91 -5.94 3.29 3.14
CA LYS A 91 -5.95 4.52 3.94
C LYS A 91 -4.62 4.72 4.66
N LEU A 92 -4.30 5.99 4.94
CA LEU A 92 -3.20 6.30 5.84
C LEU A 92 -3.50 5.80 7.25
N ARG A 93 -2.44 5.38 7.94
CA ARG A 93 -2.52 4.98 9.33
C ARG A 93 -3.04 6.16 10.17
N PRO A 94 -4.05 5.95 11.04
CA PRO A 94 -4.54 6.99 11.94
C PRO A 94 -3.43 7.50 12.85
N GLN A 95 -3.53 8.77 13.25
CA GLN A 95 -2.63 9.34 14.24
C GLN A 95 -2.78 8.60 15.59
N GLY A 96 -1.66 8.30 16.25
CA GLY A 96 -1.65 7.56 17.51
C GLY A 96 -1.68 6.03 17.36
N TYR A 97 -1.73 5.49 16.14
CA TYR A 97 -1.56 4.05 15.94
C TYR A 97 -0.07 3.69 15.89
N TYR A 98 0.37 2.89 16.85
CA TYR A 98 1.75 2.44 16.96
C TYR A 98 1.87 0.94 16.75
N GLU A 99 2.99 0.52 16.17
CA GLU A 99 3.27 -0.90 16.01
C GLU A 99 3.50 -1.54 17.37
N PHE A 100 3.04 -2.78 17.54
CA PHE A 100 3.13 -3.50 18.80
C PHE A 100 4.56 -3.53 19.37
N GLY A 101 5.57 -3.66 18.51
CA GLY A 101 6.97 -3.62 18.90
C GLY A 101 7.41 -2.30 19.55
N GLN A 102 6.75 -1.17 19.26
CA GLN A 102 7.08 0.11 19.90
C GLN A 102 6.68 0.13 21.38
N TYR A 103 5.59 -0.55 21.76
CA TYR A 103 5.21 -0.73 23.15
C TYR A 103 6.20 -1.64 23.88
N LEU A 104 6.61 -2.75 23.26
CA LEU A 104 7.63 -3.65 23.83
C LEU A 104 8.97 -2.95 24.07
N LEU A 105 9.31 -1.98 23.22
CA LEU A 105 10.53 -1.19 23.31
C LEU A 105 10.36 0.09 24.13
N ALA A 106 9.20 0.30 24.79
CA ALA A 106 8.85 1.49 25.55
C ALA A 106 9.09 2.82 24.79
N ARG A 107 8.99 2.79 23.46
CA ARG A 107 9.15 3.99 22.59
C ARG A 107 7.90 4.85 22.57
N VAL A 108 6.77 4.27 22.98
CA VAL A 108 5.45 4.88 23.04
C VAL A 108 4.80 4.42 24.35
N LYS A 109 3.93 5.26 24.91
CA LYS A 109 3.28 5.04 26.21
C LYS A 109 1.80 4.72 26.02
#